data_AF-A0A7C3WNC3-F1
#
_entry.id   AF-A0A7C3WNC3-F1
#
_cell.length_a   1.000
_cell.length_b   1.000
_cell.length_c   1.000
_cell.angle_alpha   90.00
_cell.angle_beta   90.00
_cell.angle_gamma   90.00
#
_symmetry.space_group_name_H-M   'P 1'
#
loop_
_entity.id
_entity.type
_entity.pdbx_description
1 polymer ?
#
loop_
_entity_poly.entity_id
_entity_poly.type
_entity_poly.pdbx_seq_one_letter_code
_entity_poly.pdbx_strand_id
1 'polypeptide(L)'
;MKRKIPPEEVQRRRVSAVIREEEAGEILTLQKNLDYSEVLIQHAAKYLRLGWDLVAVNFHGEPALDLDFSQSQKHWAEKLTRLGLEGVQVNLGVRAGASSRLLVLEIHRQKSAPPFNDWGDWCSGCVAEVSPERQQHYYTLPPGWQPPASFFMEDFQIMVFGEGGVVLVPPSWDPRARNNLRWLRPPWESPPTRPSPGLCKFIRENAPVLSHASLRPEPNVASWSVIYPAISSHPAVLQALLAPAATAEIYYQELLAAAQAAGLKDPHLLFGLLWHAPLGNSRNHPRRAEYLRGLVDQALAGSPGGRDREAKPTAAAAAAAPSGGNSGARSSPALCPSEFSGPDAFQQDTPFFSRPSEEIEEIEEIYEPRKDRPNNGRETVPGMAEIYAAWKELCRFSQESLIVERRRYEAMIYELGKLGALTDIFKREQRQHRMLRTKLESQWLKELEDLRQSLADKTKKGWHRWW
;
A
#
# COMPACT_ATOMS: atom_id res chain seq x y z
N MET A 1 36.82 46.34 -50.19
CA MET A 1 36.93 46.41 -48.72
C MET A 1 35.90 45.46 -48.09
N LYS A 2 36.33 44.28 -47.63
CA LYS A 2 35.48 43.32 -46.89
C LYS A 2 35.90 43.39 -45.42
N ARG A 3 35.05 43.92 -44.55
CA ARG A 3 35.30 43.96 -43.10
C ARG A 3 35.24 42.52 -42.57
N LYS A 4 36.37 42.02 -42.08
CA LYS A 4 36.44 40.80 -41.25
C LYS A 4 35.79 41.13 -39.92
N ILE A 5 34.65 40.50 -39.65
CA ILE A 5 34.06 40.47 -38.30
C ILE A 5 34.94 39.51 -37.48
N PRO A 6 35.44 39.92 -36.29
CA PRO A 6 36.28 39.07 -35.47
C PRO A 6 35.48 37.87 -34.91
N PRO A 7 36.11 36.69 -34.76
CA PRO A 7 35.43 35.44 -34.39
C PRO A 7 35.01 35.36 -32.90
N GLU A 8 35.02 36.47 -32.16
CA GLU A 8 34.70 36.48 -30.73
C GLU A 8 33.20 36.63 -30.42
N GLU A 9 32.36 37.04 -31.37
CA GLU A 9 30.90 37.13 -31.15
C GLU A 9 30.13 35.82 -31.45
N VAL A 10 30.81 34.76 -31.88
CA VAL A 10 30.23 33.40 -31.96
C VAL A 10 30.58 32.58 -30.71
N GLN A 11 31.04 33.22 -29.63
CA GLN A 11 30.72 32.74 -28.29
C GLN A 11 29.23 33.04 -28.01
N ARG A 12 28.35 32.40 -28.79
CA ARG A 12 27.04 32.00 -28.27
C ARG A 12 27.37 31.32 -26.95
N ARG A 13 27.00 31.98 -25.86
CA ARG A 13 27.01 31.43 -24.50
C ARG A 13 26.54 29.98 -24.62
N ARG A 14 27.49 29.04 -24.68
CA ARG A 14 27.22 27.64 -24.40
C ARG A 14 26.96 27.69 -22.91
N VAL A 15 25.73 28.01 -22.56
CA VAL A 15 25.17 27.69 -21.27
C VAL A 15 25.13 26.16 -21.30
N SER A 16 26.27 25.53 -21.04
CA SER A 16 26.28 24.14 -20.59
C SER A 16 25.68 24.22 -19.19
N ALA A 17 24.35 24.21 -19.13
CA ALA A 17 23.66 23.95 -17.89
C ALA A 17 24.11 22.55 -17.47
N VAL A 18 25.10 22.50 -16.58
CA VAL A 18 25.57 21.25 -16.00
C VAL A 18 24.46 20.82 -15.06
N ILE A 19 23.57 19.97 -15.55
CA ILE A 19 22.55 19.32 -14.73
C ILE A 19 23.30 18.49 -13.69
N ARG A 20 23.03 18.74 -12.41
CA ARG A 20 23.62 17.95 -11.32
C ARG A 20 23.06 16.53 -11.37
N GLU A 21 23.83 15.55 -10.89
CA GLU A 21 23.40 14.14 -10.90
C GLU A 21 22.09 13.93 -10.12
N GLU A 22 21.91 14.70 -9.03
CA GLU A 22 20.67 14.75 -8.23
C GLU A 22 19.48 15.27 -9.05
N GLU A 23 19.65 16.39 -9.76
CA GLU A 23 18.62 16.97 -10.63
C GLU A 23 18.25 16.00 -11.76
N ALA A 24 19.23 15.27 -12.31
CA ALA A 24 18.96 14.24 -13.31
C ALA A 24 18.12 13.08 -12.73
N GLY A 25 18.41 12.66 -11.50
CA GLY A 25 17.62 11.63 -10.80
C GLY A 25 16.17 12.05 -10.52
N GLU A 26 15.97 13.29 -10.11
CA GLU A 26 14.63 13.87 -9.92
C GLU A 26 13.85 13.94 -11.24
N ILE A 27 14.50 14.39 -12.33
CA ILE A 27 13.88 14.44 -13.66
C ILE A 27 13.46 13.04 -14.13
N LEU A 28 14.30 12.03 -13.95
CA LEU A 28 13.96 10.65 -14.31
C LEU A 28 12.80 10.10 -13.47
N THR A 29 12.76 10.45 -12.19
CA THR A 29 11.65 10.05 -11.30
C THR A 29 10.33 10.71 -11.72
N LEU A 30 10.35 12.01 -12.01
CA LEU A 30 9.18 12.74 -12.51
C LEU A 30 8.71 12.20 -13.86
N GLN A 31 9.64 11.92 -14.77
CA GLN A 31 9.32 11.29 -16.06
C GLN A 31 8.61 9.95 -15.85
N LYS A 32 9.16 9.08 -15.00
CA LYS A 32 8.54 7.78 -14.67
C LYS A 32 7.13 7.95 -14.11
N ASN A 33 6.91 8.94 -13.24
CA ASN A 33 5.60 9.21 -12.66
C ASN A 33 4.59 9.75 -13.69
N LEU A 34 5.05 10.57 -14.63
CA LEU A 34 4.24 11.06 -15.74
C LEU A 34 3.85 9.94 -16.70
N ASP A 35 4.83 9.14 -17.12
CA ASP A 35 4.61 7.98 -18.00
C ASP A 35 3.59 7.01 -17.36
N TYR A 36 3.75 6.76 -16.06
CA TYR A 36 2.81 5.95 -15.30
C TYR A 36 1.42 6.60 -15.22
N SER A 37 1.33 7.90 -14.97
CA SER A 37 0.05 8.63 -14.92
C SER A 37 -0.68 8.58 -16.26
N GLU A 38 0.02 8.68 -17.38
CA GLU A 38 -0.56 8.53 -18.72
C GLU A 38 -1.17 7.13 -18.92
N VAL A 39 -0.45 6.09 -18.51
CA VAL A 39 -0.94 4.71 -18.55
C VAL A 39 -2.17 4.53 -17.66
N LEU A 40 -2.19 5.13 -16.46
CA LEU A 40 -3.36 5.12 -15.58
C LEU A 40 -4.55 5.83 -16.23
N ILE A 41 -4.34 6.96 -16.90
CA ILE A 41 -5.41 7.70 -17.58
C ILE A 41 -6.07 6.83 -18.65
N GLN A 42 -5.26 6.15 -19.47
CA GLN A 42 -5.77 5.26 -20.51
C GLN A 42 -6.57 4.10 -19.93
N HIS A 43 -6.12 3.49 -18.83
CA HIS A 43 -6.81 2.36 -18.20
C HIS A 43 -8.05 2.79 -17.42
N ALA A 44 -8.00 3.91 -16.72
CA ALA A 44 -9.15 4.48 -16.02
C ALA A 44 -10.30 4.73 -17.00
N ALA A 45 -10.02 5.32 -18.16
CA ALA A 45 -11.03 5.50 -19.20
C ALA A 45 -11.64 4.18 -19.67
N LYS A 46 -10.86 3.10 -19.81
CA LYS A 46 -11.37 1.77 -20.16
C LYS A 46 -12.27 1.20 -19.06
N TYR A 47 -11.88 1.30 -17.79
CA TYR A 47 -12.69 0.80 -16.68
C TYR A 47 -14.01 1.57 -16.50
N LEU A 48 -13.99 2.89 -16.67
CA LEU A 48 -15.21 3.70 -16.62
C LEU A 48 -16.20 3.32 -17.73
N ARG A 49 -15.72 3.00 -18.93
CA ARG A 49 -16.57 2.47 -20.03
C ARG A 49 -17.20 1.11 -19.71
N LEU A 50 -16.55 0.31 -18.86
CA LEU A 50 -17.12 -0.95 -18.36
C LEU A 50 -18.16 -0.72 -17.24
N GLY A 51 -18.39 0.53 -16.84
CA GLY A 51 -19.29 0.89 -15.74
C GLY A 51 -18.71 0.58 -14.36
N TRP A 52 -17.37 0.51 -14.24
CA TRP A 52 -16.72 0.28 -12.95
C TRP A 52 -16.56 1.60 -12.20
N ASP A 53 -16.92 1.58 -10.92
CA ASP A 53 -16.80 2.70 -9.99
C ASP A 53 -15.36 2.78 -9.46
N LEU A 54 -14.60 3.72 -10.03
CA LEU A 54 -13.17 3.89 -9.72
C LEU A 54 -12.95 4.78 -8.51
N VAL A 55 -11.87 4.49 -7.78
CA VAL A 55 -11.36 5.31 -6.69
C VAL A 55 -9.84 5.43 -6.80
N ALA A 56 -9.31 6.60 -6.51
CA ALA A 56 -7.87 6.80 -6.45
C ALA A 56 -7.36 6.37 -5.09
N VAL A 57 -6.30 5.59 -5.09
CA VAL A 57 -5.73 4.98 -3.90
C VAL A 57 -4.29 5.45 -3.77
N ASN A 58 -3.87 5.87 -2.58
CA ASN A 58 -2.47 6.22 -2.34
C ASN A 58 -1.59 4.95 -2.24
N PHE A 59 -0.29 5.14 -2.08
CA PHE A 59 0.67 4.04 -1.90
C PHE A 59 0.35 3.13 -0.69
N HIS A 60 -0.34 3.66 0.32
CA HIS A 60 -0.74 2.93 1.52
C HIS A 60 -2.06 2.15 1.38
N GLY A 61 -2.74 2.27 0.24
CA GLY A 61 -4.03 1.60 0.04
C GLY A 61 -5.24 2.44 0.49
N GLU A 62 -5.06 3.71 0.82
CA GLU A 62 -6.14 4.58 1.31
C GLU A 62 -6.77 5.38 0.15
N PRO A 63 -8.11 5.48 0.10
CA PRO A 63 -8.84 6.15 -0.98
C PRO A 63 -8.83 7.69 -0.90
N ALA A 64 -7.97 8.28 -0.05
CA ALA A 64 -8.05 9.68 0.37
C ALA A 64 -7.35 10.66 -0.57
N LEU A 65 -7.31 10.36 -1.86
CA LEU A 65 -6.87 11.32 -2.86
C LEU A 65 -8.10 12.11 -3.28
N ASP A 66 -8.03 13.43 -3.19
CA ASP A 66 -9.01 14.33 -3.79
C ASP A 66 -8.96 14.12 -5.32
N LEU A 67 -9.52 13.04 -5.84
CA LEU A 67 -9.62 12.71 -7.26
C LEU A 67 -10.96 12.00 -7.46
N ASP A 68 -11.80 12.61 -8.27
CA ASP A 68 -13.16 12.17 -8.49
C ASP A 68 -13.34 11.72 -9.94
N PHE A 69 -13.48 10.42 -10.14
CA PHE A 69 -13.65 9.82 -11.47
C PHE A 69 -15.07 9.99 -12.02
N SER A 70 -16.02 10.54 -11.25
CA SER A 70 -17.34 10.93 -11.77
C SER A 70 -17.31 12.24 -12.57
N GLN A 71 -16.23 13.02 -12.45
CA GLN A 71 -15.99 14.22 -13.25
C GLN A 71 -15.65 13.86 -14.70
N SER A 72 -15.62 14.85 -15.59
CA SER A 72 -15.26 14.60 -16.98
C SER A 72 -13.81 14.14 -17.10
N GLN A 73 -13.52 13.32 -18.13
CA GLN A 73 -12.19 12.75 -18.38
C GLN A 73 -11.08 13.78 -18.36
N LYS A 74 -11.32 14.95 -18.95
CA LYS A 74 -10.35 16.06 -18.95
C LYS A 74 -9.95 16.48 -17.54
N HIS A 75 -10.91 16.64 -16.62
CA HIS A 75 -10.63 17.14 -15.27
C HIS A 75 -9.84 16.14 -14.43
N TRP A 76 -10.28 14.88 -14.37
CA TRP A 76 -9.56 13.88 -13.57
C TRP A 76 -8.22 13.49 -14.22
N ALA A 77 -8.10 13.54 -15.55
CA ALA A 77 -6.81 13.29 -16.23
C ALA A 77 -5.80 14.39 -15.93
N GLU A 78 -6.19 15.67 -16.03
CA GLU A 78 -5.34 16.80 -15.65
C GLU A 78 -4.90 16.69 -14.18
N LYS A 79 -5.80 16.25 -13.29
CA LYS A 79 -5.50 16.07 -11.87
C LYS A 79 -4.53 14.91 -11.62
N LEU A 80 -4.67 13.78 -12.32
CA LEU A 80 -3.70 12.67 -12.27
C LEU A 80 -2.31 13.12 -12.74
N THR A 81 -2.22 13.83 -13.87
CA THR A 81 -0.95 14.38 -14.36
C THR A 81 -0.32 15.31 -13.35
N ARG A 82 -1.12 16.18 -12.71
CA ARG A 82 -0.63 17.08 -11.66
C ARG A 82 -0.08 16.31 -10.46
N LEU A 83 -0.79 15.29 -9.98
CA LEU A 83 -0.32 14.44 -8.88
C LEU A 83 1.00 13.74 -9.24
N GLY A 84 1.15 13.26 -10.48
CA GLY A 84 2.40 12.68 -10.96
C GLY A 84 3.58 13.66 -10.95
N LEU A 85 3.34 14.94 -11.32
CA LEU A 85 4.33 16.02 -11.24
C LEU A 85 4.70 16.39 -9.81
N GLU A 86 3.77 16.24 -8.87
CA GLU A 86 4.01 16.44 -7.43
C GLU A 86 4.75 15.25 -6.79
N GLY A 87 5.08 14.21 -7.57
CA GLY A 87 5.72 12.99 -7.08
C GLY A 87 4.77 12.04 -6.35
N VAL A 88 3.47 12.29 -6.39
CA VAL A 88 2.46 11.48 -5.69
C VAL A 88 2.18 10.23 -6.52
N GLN A 89 2.48 9.06 -5.94
CA GLN A 89 2.15 7.78 -6.56
C GLN A 89 0.67 7.45 -6.33
N VAL A 90 -0.08 7.42 -7.43
CA VAL A 90 -1.51 7.09 -7.43
C VAL A 90 -1.73 5.68 -7.95
N ASN A 91 -2.63 4.93 -7.33
CA ASN A 91 -3.13 3.66 -7.79
C ASN A 91 -4.62 3.75 -8.13
N LEU A 92 -5.10 2.87 -9.00
CA LEU A 92 -6.51 2.71 -9.32
C LEU A 92 -7.09 1.58 -8.48
N GLY A 93 -8.13 1.90 -7.71
CA GLY A 93 -9.01 0.94 -7.07
C GLY A 93 -10.36 0.90 -7.79
N VAL A 94 -11.03 -0.25 -7.73
CA VAL A 94 -12.43 -0.41 -8.10
C VAL A 94 -13.25 -0.73 -6.87
N ARG A 95 -14.41 -0.10 -6.71
CA ARG A 95 -15.39 -0.43 -5.68
C ARG A 95 -16.19 -1.65 -6.12
N ALA A 96 -15.92 -2.80 -5.51
CA ALA A 96 -16.70 -4.02 -5.67
C ALA A 96 -18.09 -3.86 -5.02
N GLY A 97 -18.98 -4.80 -5.34
CA GLY A 97 -20.37 -4.75 -4.91
C GLY A 97 -21.32 -4.15 -5.94
N ALA A 98 -22.42 -3.59 -5.45
CA ALA A 98 -23.48 -3.01 -6.25
C ALA A 98 -22.99 -1.88 -7.18
N SER A 99 -22.05 -1.05 -6.73
CA SER A 99 -21.54 0.11 -7.50
C SER A 99 -20.98 -0.30 -8.86
N SER A 100 -20.05 -1.27 -8.90
CA SER A 100 -19.46 -1.75 -10.16
C SER A 100 -20.13 -3.01 -10.71
N ARG A 101 -21.11 -3.56 -10.00
CA ARG A 101 -21.68 -4.91 -10.25
C ARG A 101 -20.60 -5.99 -10.30
N LEU A 102 -19.62 -5.91 -9.40
CA LEU A 102 -18.49 -6.84 -9.35
C LEU A 102 -18.39 -7.58 -8.02
N LEU A 103 -17.91 -8.81 -8.12
CA LEU A 103 -17.32 -9.58 -7.02
C LEU A 103 -15.89 -9.90 -7.42
N VAL A 104 -14.92 -9.68 -6.55
CA VAL A 104 -13.52 -10.03 -6.85
C VAL A 104 -12.99 -11.00 -5.81
N LEU A 105 -12.36 -12.08 -6.26
CA LEU A 105 -11.69 -13.05 -5.40
C LEU A 105 -10.19 -12.94 -5.62
N GLU A 106 -9.44 -12.56 -4.59
CA GLU A 106 -7.99 -12.69 -4.59
C GLU A 106 -7.61 -14.01 -3.92
N ILE A 107 -6.94 -14.87 -4.67
CA ILE A 107 -6.62 -16.25 -4.27
C ILE A 107 -5.10 -16.48 -4.28
N HIS A 108 -4.65 -17.44 -3.48
CA HIS A 108 -3.28 -17.93 -3.50
C HIS A 108 -3.18 -19.19 -4.38
N ARG A 109 -2.38 -19.15 -5.44
CA ARG A 109 -2.28 -20.21 -6.47
C ARG A 109 -2.02 -21.62 -5.91
N GLN A 110 -1.18 -21.73 -4.88
CA GLN A 110 -0.78 -23.02 -4.31
C GLN A 110 -1.61 -23.41 -3.07
N LYS A 111 -1.99 -22.42 -2.24
CA LYS A 111 -2.66 -22.68 -0.96
C LYS A 111 -4.19 -22.68 -1.04
N SER A 112 -4.76 -22.08 -2.08
CA SER A 112 -6.22 -21.94 -2.23
C SER A 112 -6.88 -23.07 -3.04
N ALA A 113 -6.14 -24.10 -3.47
CA ALA A 113 -6.72 -25.37 -3.95
C ALA A 113 -6.80 -26.35 -2.75
N PRO A 114 -7.94 -27.02 -2.44
CA PRO A 114 -8.90 -27.61 -3.37
C PRO A 114 -10.39 -27.65 -2.91
N PRO A 115 -11.02 -26.63 -2.26
CA PRO A 115 -12.47 -26.70 -2.07
C PRO A 115 -13.19 -26.55 -3.41
N PHE A 116 -12.70 -25.69 -4.30
CA PHE A 116 -13.48 -25.25 -5.46
C PHE A 116 -13.75 -26.32 -6.52
N ASN A 117 -12.89 -27.34 -6.65
CA ASN A 117 -13.10 -28.41 -7.62
C ASN A 117 -14.42 -29.16 -7.35
N ASP A 118 -14.82 -29.25 -6.08
CA ASP A 118 -16.09 -29.87 -5.67
C ASP A 118 -17.30 -28.99 -6.01
N TRP A 119 -17.09 -27.69 -6.28
CA TRP A 119 -18.14 -26.70 -6.58
C TRP A 119 -18.20 -26.31 -8.07
N GLY A 120 -17.46 -27.01 -8.93
CA GLY A 120 -17.43 -26.81 -10.38
C GLY A 120 -16.40 -25.78 -10.84
N ASP A 121 -16.54 -25.32 -12.09
CA ASP A 121 -15.66 -24.27 -12.61
C ASP A 121 -15.88 -22.98 -11.82
N TRP A 122 -14.82 -22.56 -11.16
CA TRP A 122 -14.78 -21.35 -10.34
C TRP A 122 -13.97 -20.26 -11.02
N CYS A 123 -13.18 -20.56 -12.06
CA CYS A 123 -12.27 -19.59 -12.65
C CYS A 123 -13.04 -18.53 -13.45
N SER A 124 -12.91 -17.26 -13.05
CA SER A 124 -13.40 -16.17 -13.91
C SER A 124 -12.72 -16.15 -15.29
N GLY A 125 -13.43 -15.66 -16.31
CA GLY A 125 -12.85 -15.24 -17.60
C GLY A 125 -11.88 -14.04 -17.49
N CYS A 126 -12.09 -13.17 -16.50
CA CYS A 126 -11.30 -11.96 -16.28
C CYS A 126 -10.36 -12.13 -15.07
N VAL A 127 -9.04 -12.10 -15.30
CA VAL A 127 -8.04 -12.42 -14.28
C VAL A 127 -6.86 -11.46 -14.33
N ALA A 128 -6.49 -10.93 -13.17
CA ALA A 128 -5.24 -10.20 -12.96
C ALA A 128 -4.27 -11.00 -12.08
N GLU A 129 -2.98 -10.83 -12.33
CA GLU A 129 -1.93 -11.27 -11.42
C GLU A 129 -1.56 -10.12 -10.49
N VAL A 130 -1.55 -10.42 -9.18
CA VAL A 130 -1.09 -9.50 -8.14
C VAL A 130 0.38 -9.78 -7.80
N SER A 131 0.71 -11.07 -7.70
CA SER A 131 2.07 -11.56 -7.49
C SER A 131 2.22 -12.95 -8.13
N PRO A 132 3.43 -13.51 -8.21
CA PRO A 132 3.63 -14.87 -8.71
C PRO A 132 2.79 -15.93 -7.99
N GLU A 133 2.41 -15.66 -6.74
CA GLU A 133 1.63 -16.55 -5.88
C GLU A 133 0.14 -16.18 -5.81
N ARG A 134 -0.26 -14.97 -6.24
CA ARG A 134 -1.63 -14.46 -6.07
C ARG A 134 -2.26 -13.96 -7.36
N GLN A 135 -3.54 -14.29 -7.53
CA GLN A 135 -4.37 -13.87 -8.65
C GLN A 135 -5.66 -13.25 -8.15
N GLN A 136 -6.19 -12.28 -8.88
CA GLN A 136 -7.51 -11.72 -8.70
C GLN A 136 -8.42 -12.18 -9.83
N HIS A 137 -9.57 -12.77 -9.48
CA HIS A 137 -10.60 -13.20 -10.41
C HIS A 137 -11.81 -12.28 -10.27
N TYR A 138 -12.24 -11.69 -11.38
CA TYR A 138 -13.29 -10.67 -11.41
C TYR A 138 -14.58 -11.26 -11.94
N TYR A 139 -15.66 -11.23 -11.18
CA TYR A 139 -16.96 -11.76 -11.58
C TYR A 139 -17.98 -10.65 -11.69
N THR A 140 -18.89 -10.77 -12.65
CA THR A 140 -20.08 -9.89 -12.70
C THR A 140 -21.18 -10.44 -11.80
N LEU A 141 -21.80 -9.57 -11.00
CA LEU A 141 -22.84 -9.98 -10.05
C LEU A 141 -24.11 -10.45 -10.79
N PRO A 142 -24.68 -11.61 -10.44
CA PRO A 142 -25.97 -12.02 -10.96
C PRO A 142 -27.07 -11.01 -10.59
N PRO A 143 -28.07 -10.77 -11.46
CA PRO A 143 -29.20 -9.91 -11.12
C PRO A 143 -29.90 -10.35 -9.83
N GLY A 144 -30.10 -9.42 -8.90
CA GLY A 144 -30.76 -9.68 -7.61
C GLY A 144 -29.89 -10.39 -6.57
N TRP A 145 -28.64 -10.75 -6.87
CA TRP A 145 -27.73 -11.31 -5.89
C TRP A 145 -26.99 -10.19 -5.14
N GLN A 146 -27.07 -10.19 -3.81
CA GLN A 146 -26.33 -9.26 -2.96
C GLN A 146 -25.02 -9.90 -2.50
N PRO A 147 -23.86 -9.32 -2.86
CA PRO A 147 -22.58 -9.79 -2.37
C PRO A 147 -22.47 -9.54 -0.86
N PRO A 148 -21.78 -10.41 -0.11
CA PRO A 148 -21.42 -10.10 1.27
C PRO A 148 -20.47 -8.89 1.33
N ALA A 149 -20.31 -8.28 2.51
CA ALA A 149 -19.21 -7.35 2.75
C ALA A 149 -17.86 -8.04 2.50
N SER A 150 -16.80 -7.28 2.25
CA SER A 150 -15.47 -7.86 2.02
C SER A 150 -14.93 -8.59 3.26
N PHE A 151 -14.34 -9.76 3.07
CA PHE A 151 -13.80 -10.59 4.16
C PHE A 151 -12.67 -11.50 3.69
N PHE A 152 -11.85 -11.94 4.64
CA PHE A 152 -10.77 -12.89 4.40
C PHE A 152 -11.14 -14.26 4.95
N MET A 153 -11.01 -15.30 4.12
CA MET A 153 -11.17 -16.70 4.50
C MET A 153 -9.79 -17.28 4.80
N GLU A 154 -9.42 -17.33 6.07
CA GLU A 154 -8.09 -17.77 6.52
C GLU A 154 -7.76 -19.20 6.10
N ASP A 155 -8.71 -20.13 6.27
CA ASP A 155 -8.54 -21.56 5.98
C ASP A 155 -8.18 -21.82 4.51
N PHE A 156 -8.65 -20.96 3.61
CA PHE A 156 -8.46 -21.10 2.17
C PHE A 156 -7.50 -20.05 1.58
N GLN A 157 -7.03 -19.10 2.39
CA GLN A 157 -6.21 -17.96 1.95
C GLN A 157 -6.86 -17.13 0.83
N ILE A 158 -8.18 -16.97 0.89
CA ILE A 158 -8.96 -16.22 -0.13
C ILE A 158 -9.42 -14.89 0.47
N MET A 159 -9.17 -13.79 -0.23
CA MET A 159 -9.79 -12.50 0.06
C MET A 159 -10.98 -12.28 -0.87
N VAL A 160 -12.15 -12.06 -0.29
CA VAL A 160 -13.39 -11.74 -1.01
C VAL A 160 -13.61 -10.24 -0.95
N PHE A 161 -13.62 -9.60 -2.12
CA PHE A 161 -14.01 -8.21 -2.28
C PHE A 161 -15.46 -8.16 -2.78
N GLY A 162 -16.38 -7.93 -1.84
CA GLY A 162 -17.81 -7.82 -2.09
C GLY A 162 -18.31 -6.39 -1.90
N GLU A 163 -19.45 -6.23 -1.21
CA GLU A 163 -20.08 -4.91 -1.02
C GLU A 163 -19.14 -3.92 -0.32
N GLY A 164 -18.95 -2.75 -0.93
CA GLY A 164 -18.11 -1.66 -0.43
C GLY A 164 -16.60 -1.94 -0.44
N GLY A 165 -16.16 -3.12 -0.90
CA GLY A 165 -14.76 -3.48 -1.00
C GLY A 165 -14.02 -2.65 -2.05
N VAL A 166 -12.80 -2.23 -1.76
CA VAL A 166 -11.91 -1.60 -2.75
C VAL A 166 -10.82 -2.60 -3.12
N VAL A 167 -10.68 -2.88 -4.40
CA VAL A 167 -9.63 -3.77 -4.94
C VAL A 167 -8.78 -3.00 -5.95
N LEU A 168 -7.46 -3.12 -5.83
CA LEU A 168 -6.54 -2.54 -6.82
C LEU A 168 -6.70 -3.25 -8.16
N VAL A 169 -6.63 -2.49 -9.25
CA VAL A 169 -6.71 -3.03 -10.62
C VAL A 169 -5.45 -2.71 -11.42
N PRO A 170 -5.02 -3.56 -12.38
CA PRO A 170 -3.94 -3.22 -13.29
C PRO A 170 -4.12 -1.83 -13.94
N PRO A 171 -3.06 -1.08 -14.22
CA PRO A 171 -1.66 -1.40 -14.00
C PRO A 171 -1.15 -0.90 -12.64
N SER A 172 -2.04 -0.76 -11.64
CA SER A 172 -1.68 -0.26 -10.30
C SER A 172 -0.54 -1.05 -9.67
N TRP A 173 0.20 -0.42 -8.77
CA TRP A 173 1.29 -1.04 -8.04
C TRP A 173 0.82 -1.58 -6.68
N ASP A 174 1.09 -2.87 -6.40
CA ASP A 174 0.78 -3.50 -5.10
C ASP A 174 1.92 -3.28 -4.09
N PRO A 175 1.68 -2.59 -2.95
CA PRO A 175 2.66 -2.44 -1.89
C PRO A 175 3.15 -3.74 -1.29
N ARG A 176 2.32 -4.78 -1.27
CA ARG A 176 2.67 -6.07 -0.67
C ARG A 176 3.63 -6.84 -1.55
N ALA A 177 3.33 -6.93 -2.85
CA ALA A 177 4.16 -7.64 -3.83
C ALA A 177 5.33 -6.81 -4.38
N ARG A 178 5.33 -5.49 -4.15
CA ARG A 178 6.27 -4.52 -4.74
C ARG A 178 6.33 -4.59 -6.27
N ASN A 179 5.20 -4.89 -6.91
CA ASN A 179 5.11 -5.04 -8.35
C ASN A 179 3.80 -4.45 -8.89
N ASN A 180 3.78 -4.15 -10.20
CA ASN A 180 2.56 -3.75 -10.87
C ASN A 180 1.66 -4.97 -11.06
N LEU A 181 0.36 -4.78 -10.77
CA LEU A 181 -0.66 -5.71 -11.17
C LEU A 181 -0.70 -5.77 -12.70
N ARG A 182 -0.84 -6.97 -13.25
CA ARG A 182 -0.95 -7.18 -14.69
C ARG A 182 -2.18 -8.00 -15.04
N TRP A 183 -2.85 -7.66 -16.13
CA TRP A 183 -3.89 -8.52 -16.66
C TRP A 183 -3.28 -9.81 -17.22
N LEU A 184 -3.79 -10.95 -16.79
CA LEU A 184 -3.58 -12.23 -17.47
C LEU A 184 -4.66 -12.43 -18.55
N ARG A 185 -5.89 -12.00 -18.22
CA ARG A 185 -7.03 -11.96 -19.12
C ARG A 185 -7.80 -10.66 -18.84
N PRO A 186 -7.62 -9.61 -19.67
CA PRO A 186 -8.19 -8.31 -19.38
C PRO A 186 -9.69 -8.25 -19.68
N PRO A 187 -10.46 -7.38 -19.01
CA PRO A 187 -11.92 -7.34 -19.10
C PRO A 187 -12.46 -6.92 -20.48
N TRP A 188 -11.66 -6.27 -21.32
CA TRP A 188 -12.04 -5.87 -22.68
C TRP A 188 -11.81 -6.98 -23.72
N GLU A 189 -11.06 -8.03 -23.40
CA GLU A 189 -10.89 -9.23 -24.24
C GLU A 189 -11.68 -10.42 -23.69
N SER A 190 -11.69 -10.57 -22.37
CA SER A 190 -12.37 -11.64 -21.65
C SER A 190 -13.16 -11.02 -20.50
N PRO A 191 -14.42 -10.62 -20.73
CA PRO A 191 -15.21 -9.91 -19.73
C PRO A 191 -15.44 -10.76 -18.47
N PRO A 192 -15.66 -10.13 -17.30
CA PRO A 192 -16.02 -10.83 -16.07
C PRO A 192 -17.19 -11.78 -16.27
N THR A 193 -17.01 -13.05 -15.94
CA THR A 193 -18.08 -14.05 -16.02
C THR A 193 -18.93 -14.02 -14.75
N ARG A 194 -20.15 -14.59 -14.80
CA ARG A 194 -20.94 -14.76 -13.59
C ARG A 194 -20.30 -15.85 -12.71
N PRO A 195 -20.31 -15.69 -11.38
CA PRO A 195 -19.86 -16.76 -10.50
C PRO A 195 -20.80 -17.96 -10.66
N SER A 196 -20.26 -19.18 -10.64
CA SER A 196 -21.07 -20.38 -10.70
C SER A 196 -22.00 -20.47 -9.47
N PRO A 197 -23.16 -21.17 -9.57
CA PRO A 197 -24.04 -21.35 -8.42
C PRO A 197 -23.33 -21.99 -7.22
N GLY A 198 -22.40 -22.91 -7.48
CA GLY A 198 -21.56 -23.55 -6.46
C GLY A 198 -20.66 -22.54 -5.76
N LEU A 199 -19.96 -21.69 -6.52
CA LEU A 199 -19.13 -20.63 -5.96
C LEU A 199 -19.96 -19.62 -5.13
N CYS A 200 -21.15 -19.25 -5.60
CA CYS A 200 -22.06 -18.39 -4.84
C CYS A 200 -22.46 -19.01 -3.50
N LYS A 201 -22.77 -20.31 -3.49
CA LYS A 201 -23.14 -21.05 -2.29
C LYS A 201 -21.96 -21.14 -1.32
N PHE A 202 -20.77 -21.51 -1.82
CA PHE A 202 -19.53 -21.53 -1.05
C PHE A 202 -19.24 -20.18 -0.37
N ILE A 203 -19.29 -19.08 -1.11
CA ILE A 203 -19.06 -17.74 -0.55
C ILE A 203 -20.10 -17.41 0.52
N ARG A 204 -21.37 -17.73 0.30
CA ARG A 204 -22.43 -17.45 1.28
C ARG A 204 -22.29 -18.28 2.56
N GLU A 205 -21.90 -19.54 2.44
CA GLU A 205 -21.71 -20.44 3.59
C GLU A 205 -20.47 -20.08 4.43
N ASN A 206 -19.44 -19.51 3.79
CA ASN A 206 -18.21 -19.09 4.46
C ASN A 206 -18.18 -17.59 4.79
N ALA A 207 -19.14 -16.81 4.28
CA ALA A 207 -19.28 -15.41 4.64
C ALA A 207 -19.52 -15.32 6.15
N PRO A 208 -18.82 -14.42 6.87
CA PRO A 208 -19.13 -14.16 8.25
C PRO A 208 -20.61 -13.78 8.31
N VAL A 209 -21.40 -14.59 8.99
CA VAL A 209 -22.82 -14.30 9.19
C VAL A 209 -22.84 -12.93 9.83
N LEU A 210 -23.35 -11.93 9.09
CA LEU A 210 -23.73 -10.65 9.64
C LEU A 210 -24.95 -10.89 10.52
N SER A 211 -24.78 -11.68 11.59
CA SER A 211 -25.68 -11.66 12.70
C SER A 211 -25.70 -10.20 13.12
N HIS A 212 -26.90 -9.61 13.16
CA HIS A 212 -27.12 -8.30 13.74
C HIS A 212 -26.54 -8.17 15.17
N ALA A 213 -26.02 -9.26 15.77
CA ALA A 213 -25.12 -9.26 16.92
C ALA A 213 -23.77 -8.54 16.73
N SER A 214 -23.35 -8.20 15.50
CA SER A 214 -22.15 -7.38 15.26
C SER A 214 -22.44 -5.87 15.23
N LEU A 215 -23.71 -5.47 15.40
CA LEU A 215 -24.07 -4.20 16.05
C LEU A 215 -24.01 -4.38 17.57
N ARG A 216 -22.89 -4.89 18.11
CA ARG A 216 -22.54 -4.38 19.43
C ARG A 216 -22.20 -2.93 19.16
N PRO A 217 -22.93 -1.94 19.72
CA PRO A 217 -22.54 -0.55 19.58
C PRO A 217 -21.04 -0.50 19.89
N GLU A 218 -20.25 0.19 19.06
CA GLU A 218 -18.90 0.54 19.47
C GLU A 218 -18.99 0.98 20.93
N PRO A 219 -18.12 0.46 21.81
CA PRO A 219 -18.20 0.85 23.20
C PRO A 219 -18.27 2.38 23.23
N ASN A 220 -19.16 2.95 24.05
CA ASN A 220 -19.26 4.39 24.15
C ASN A 220 -17.89 4.90 24.64
N VAL A 221 -17.09 5.46 23.72
CA VAL A 221 -15.70 5.82 23.91
C VAL A 221 -15.57 7.32 23.63
N ALA A 222 -14.84 8.04 24.49
CA ALA A 222 -14.47 9.42 24.22
C ALA A 222 -13.70 9.53 22.89
N SER A 223 -14.12 10.41 21.98
CA SER A 223 -13.38 10.67 20.75
C SER A 223 -12.09 11.44 21.02
N TRP A 224 -11.15 11.41 20.07
CA TRP A 224 -9.92 12.22 20.14
C TRP A 224 -10.18 13.72 20.35
N SER A 225 -11.29 14.25 19.83
CA SER A 225 -11.67 15.65 20.06
C SER A 225 -11.98 15.97 21.53
N VAL A 226 -12.34 14.97 22.34
CA VAL A 226 -12.56 15.10 23.79
C VAL A 226 -11.27 14.77 24.56
N ILE A 227 -10.54 13.73 24.13
CA ILE A 227 -9.33 13.26 24.82
C ILE A 227 -8.18 14.26 24.67
N TYR A 228 -7.91 14.74 23.45
CA TYR A 228 -6.71 15.52 23.15
C TYR A 228 -6.62 16.83 23.97
N PRO A 229 -7.68 17.66 24.07
CA PRO A 229 -7.62 18.85 24.92
C PRO A 229 -7.29 18.52 26.38
N ALA A 230 -7.80 17.40 26.91
CA ALA A 230 -7.61 17.00 28.29
C ALA A 230 -6.20 16.47 28.60
N ILE A 231 -5.49 15.89 27.61
CA ILE A 231 -4.13 15.38 27.81
C ILE A 231 -3.03 16.35 27.32
N SER A 232 -3.38 17.35 26.49
CA SER A 232 -2.43 18.26 25.84
C SER A 232 -1.59 19.09 26.81
N SER A 233 -2.12 19.38 28.00
CA SER A 233 -1.40 20.06 29.09
C SER A 233 -0.47 19.15 29.90
N HIS A 234 -0.44 17.85 29.61
CA HIS A 234 0.27 16.83 30.39
C HIS A 234 1.34 16.13 29.54
N PRO A 235 2.58 16.67 29.48
CA PRO A 235 3.63 16.14 28.61
C PRO A 235 4.02 14.69 28.94
N ALA A 236 3.93 14.28 30.20
CA ALA A 236 4.19 12.89 30.62
C ALA A 236 3.19 11.89 30.01
N VAL A 237 1.93 12.29 29.84
CA VAL A 237 0.89 11.45 29.23
C VAL A 237 1.12 11.32 27.72
N LEU A 238 1.46 12.44 27.06
CA LEU A 238 1.83 12.44 25.64
C LEU A 238 3.09 11.62 25.36
N GLN A 239 4.08 11.68 26.26
CA GLN A 239 5.29 10.87 26.16
C GLN A 239 4.98 9.38 26.32
N ALA A 240 4.17 9.01 27.32
CA ALA A 240 3.75 7.62 27.52
C ALA A 240 2.93 7.08 26.34
N LEU A 241 2.10 7.94 25.70
CA LEU A 241 1.33 7.58 24.52
C LEU A 241 2.22 7.16 23.33
N LEU A 242 3.42 7.72 23.23
CA LEU A 242 4.38 7.49 22.15
C LEU A 242 5.52 6.54 22.53
N ALA A 243 5.62 6.14 23.80
CA ALA A 243 6.70 5.30 24.29
C ALA A 243 6.47 3.84 23.87
N PRO A 244 7.46 3.17 23.23
CA PRO A 244 7.36 1.76 22.90
C PRO A 244 7.44 0.91 24.17
N ALA A 245 6.61 -0.13 24.26
CA ALA A 245 6.65 -1.13 25.33
C ALA A 245 6.88 -2.54 24.79
N ALA A 246 7.35 -3.44 25.66
CA ALA A 246 7.61 -4.83 25.29
C ALA A 246 6.34 -5.62 24.93
N THR A 247 5.18 -5.26 25.51
CA THR A 247 3.86 -5.83 25.19
C THR A 247 2.78 -4.75 25.25
N ALA A 248 1.63 -5.02 24.60
CA ALA A 248 0.48 -4.11 24.62
C ALA A 248 -0.08 -3.91 26.05
N GLU A 249 -0.01 -4.94 26.88
CA GLU A 249 -0.49 -4.90 28.27
C GLU A 249 0.38 -3.98 29.13
N ILE A 250 1.72 -4.04 28.99
CA ILE A 250 2.65 -3.13 29.66
C ILE A 250 2.41 -1.69 29.19
N TYR A 251 2.22 -1.49 27.88
CA TYR A 251 1.92 -0.19 27.30
C TYR A 251 0.67 0.46 27.92
N TYR A 252 -0.45 -0.28 28.04
CA TYR A 252 -1.67 0.26 28.65
C TYR A 252 -1.51 0.61 30.12
N GLN A 253 -0.73 -0.18 30.87
CA GLN A 253 -0.47 0.08 32.29
C GLN A 253 0.39 1.32 32.49
N GLU A 254 1.46 1.49 31.69
CA GLU A 254 2.32 2.67 31.73
C GLU A 254 1.55 3.95 31.34
N LEU A 255 0.70 3.86 30.31
CA LEU A 255 -0.15 4.96 29.88
C LEU A 255 -1.19 5.35 30.95
N LEU A 256 -1.81 4.38 31.62
CA LEU A 256 -2.69 4.63 32.75
C LEU A 256 -1.94 5.27 33.92
N ALA A 257 -0.76 4.76 34.28
CA ALA A 257 0.04 5.29 35.38
C ALA A 257 0.42 6.77 35.13
N ALA A 258 0.81 7.11 33.90
CA ALA A 258 1.09 8.50 33.51
C ALA A 258 -0.16 9.39 33.58
N ALA A 259 -1.31 8.90 33.10
CA ALA A 259 -2.58 9.62 33.15
C ALA A 259 -3.04 9.87 34.59
N GLN A 260 -2.86 8.90 35.49
CA GLN A 260 -3.16 9.04 36.91
C GLN A 260 -2.24 10.02 37.63
N ALA A 261 -0.93 9.96 37.35
CA ALA A 261 0.04 10.92 37.88
C ALA A 261 -0.26 12.36 37.43
N ALA A 262 -0.85 12.52 36.24
CA ALA A 262 -1.36 13.80 35.73
C ALA A 262 -2.70 14.24 36.35
N GLY A 263 -3.30 13.42 37.23
CA GLY A 263 -4.55 13.72 37.91
C GLY A 263 -5.82 13.42 37.10
N LEU A 264 -5.71 12.72 35.97
CA LEU A 264 -6.86 12.33 35.16
C LEU A 264 -7.62 11.19 35.84
N LYS A 265 -8.88 11.44 36.20
CA LYS A 265 -9.73 10.49 36.96
C LYS A 265 -11.02 10.11 36.25
N ASP A 266 -11.33 10.73 35.11
CA ASP A 266 -12.55 10.44 34.36
C ASP A 266 -12.43 9.04 33.70
N PRO A 267 -13.25 8.05 34.12
CA PRO A 267 -13.19 6.69 33.58
C PRO A 267 -13.44 6.66 32.07
N HIS A 268 -14.34 7.52 31.56
CA HIS A 268 -14.70 7.56 30.16
C HIS A 268 -13.54 8.10 29.31
N LEU A 269 -12.84 9.10 29.84
CA LEU A 269 -11.64 9.68 29.22
C LEU A 269 -10.46 8.70 29.22
N LEU A 270 -10.21 8.04 30.36
CA LEU A 270 -9.14 7.03 30.49
C LEU A 270 -9.38 5.83 29.58
N PHE A 271 -10.61 5.33 29.53
CA PHE A 271 -10.98 4.25 28.62
C PHE A 271 -10.79 4.67 27.15
N GLY A 272 -11.18 5.90 26.78
CA GLY A 272 -10.93 6.43 25.45
C GLY A 272 -9.47 6.59 25.09
N LEU A 273 -8.66 7.04 26.05
CA LEU A 273 -7.21 7.14 25.88
C LEU A 273 -6.59 5.78 25.55
N LEU A 274 -6.97 4.71 26.25
CA LEU A 274 -6.47 3.35 26.00
C LEU A 274 -7.03 2.75 24.71
N TRP A 275 -8.31 2.99 24.41
CA TRP A 275 -8.95 2.47 23.21
C TRP A 275 -8.32 3.03 21.93
N HIS A 276 -7.95 4.31 21.96
CA HIS A 276 -7.37 5.03 20.83
C HIS A 276 -5.84 5.08 20.82
N ALA A 277 -5.17 4.46 21.80
CA ALA A 277 -3.73 4.52 21.94
C ALA A 277 -3.02 3.93 20.69
N PRO A 278 -2.09 4.68 20.05
CA PRO A 278 -1.55 4.35 18.72
C PRO A 278 -0.70 3.08 18.69
N LEU A 279 -0.02 2.75 19.79
CA LEU A 279 0.78 1.52 19.92
C LEU A 279 -0.03 0.37 20.54
N GLY A 280 -1.32 0.61 20.82
CA GLY A 280 -2.25 -0.39 21.29
C GLY A 280 -2.84 -1.24 20.17
N ASN A 281 -3.28 -2.44 20.50
CA ASN A 281 -3.99 -3.36 19.60
C ASN A 281 -5.51 -3.41 19.84
N SER A 282 -6.06 -2.55 20.71
CA SER A 282 -7.48 -2.62 21.14
C SER A 282 -8.47 -2.40 20.00
N ARG A 283 -8.15 -1.50 19.05
CA ARG A 283 -9.02 -1.22 17.89
C ARG A 283 -9.21 -2.44 16.98
N ASN A 284 -8.22 -3.34 16.95
CA ASN A 284 -8.24 -4.56 16.14
C ASN A 284 -8.92 -5.73 16.86
N HIS A 285 -9.24 -5.58 18.15
CA HIS A 285 -9.78 -6.65 18.99
C HIS A 285 -10.91 -6.14 19.90
N PRO A 286 -12.16 -6.01 19.41
CA PRO A 286 -13.26 -5.43 20.18
C PRO A 286 -13.60 -6.19 21.47
N ARG A 287 -13.23 -7.48 21.58
CA ARG A 287 -13.32 -8.27 22.82
C ARG A 287 -12.44 -7.73 23.96
N ARG A 288 -11.44 -6.89 23.66
CA ARG A 288 -10.58 -6.24 24.68
C ARG A 288 -11.25 -5.05 25.36
N ALA A 289 -12.42 -4.59 24.92
CA ALA A 289 -13.12 -3.48 25.57
C ALA A 289 -13.40 -3.75 27.07
N GLU A 290 -13.83 -4.97 27.42
CA GLU A 290 -14.08 -5.38 28.79
C GLU A 290 -12.79 -5.42 29.62
N TYR A 291 -11.69 -5.89 29.03
CA TYR A 291 -10.37 -5.89 29.66
C TYR A 291 -9.88 -4.47 29.97
N LEU A 292 -9.98 -3.54 29.01
CA LEU A 292 -9.55 -2.16 29.21
C LEU A 292 -10.40 -1.44 30.27
N ARG A 293 -11.72 -1.69 30.31
CA ARG A 293 -12.57 -1.18 31.40
C ARG A 293 -12.11 -1.72 32.75
N GLY A 294 -11.81 -3.02 32.83
CA GLY A 294 -11.25 -3.64 34.02
C GLY A 294 -9.93 -3.00 34.47
N LEU A 295 -9.06 -2.61 33.54
CA LEU A 295 -7.83 -1.87 33.87
C LEU A 295 -8.13 -0.46 34.41
N VAL A 296 -9.05 0.27 33.80
CA VAL A 296 -9.45 1.61 34.27
C VAL A 296 -10.07 1.52 35.66
N ASP A 297 -10.96 0.55 35.89
CA ASP A 297 -11.61 0.34 37.18
C ASP A 297 -10.59 -0.02 38.26
N GLN A 298 -9.62 -0.92 37.96
CA GLN A 298 -8.52 -1.26 38.87
C GLN A 298 -7.66 -0.05 39.20
N ALA A 299 -7.36 0.77 38.20
CA ALA A 299 -6.55 1.97 38.37
C ALA A 299 -7.29 2.99 39.26
N LEU A 300 -8.58 3.23 39.01
CA LEU A 300 -9.39 4.20 39.77
C LEU A 300 -9.79 3.74 41.17
N ALA A 301 -9.93 2.42 41.39
CA ALA A 301 -10.27 1.86 42.70
C ALA A 301 -9.19 2.12 43.77
N GLY A 302 -7.95 2.46 43.36
CA GLY A 302 -6.88 2.82 44.27
C GLY A 302 -6.31 1.61 45.01
N SER A 303 -4.98 1.56 45.06
CA SER A 303 -4.21 0.58 45.82
C SER A 303 -4.66 0.52 47.29
N PRO A 304 -5.08 -0.65 47.83
CA PRO A 304 -5.19 -0.82 49.26
C PRO A 304 -3.78 -0.98 49.85
N GLY A 305 -3.29 0.06 50.49
CA GLY A 305 -2.24 -0.04 51.52
C GLY A 305 -0.79 -0.04 51.02
N GLY A 306 -0.01 0.87 51.59
CA GLY A 306 1.44 0.79 51.56
C GLY A 306 1.94 -0.51 52.18
N ARG A 307 2.88 -1.14 51.49
CA ARG A 307 3.98 -1.86 52.14
C ARG A 307 5.27 -1.38 51.52
N ASP A 308 6.10 -0.83 52.39
CA ASP A 308 7.50 -0.56 52.16
C ASP A 308 8.14 -1.73 51.42
N ARG A 309 8.68 -1.45 50.23
CA ARG A 309 9.78 -2.24 49.69
C ARG A 309 10.96 -1.30 49.50
N GLU A 310 11.60 -1.15 50.65
CA GLU A 310 12.97 -0.69 50.86
C GLU A 310 13.86 -1.00 49.66
N ALA A 311 14.48 0.06 49.14
CA ALA A 311 15.53 -0.03 48.15
C ALA A 311 16.76 -0.72 48.77
N LYS A 312 17.34 -1.69 48.05
CA LYS A 312 18.78 -1.91 48.12
C LYS A 312 19.33 -2.32 46.76
N PRO A 313 20.41 -1.67 46.29
CA PRO A 313 21.00 -1.91 44.97
C PRO A 313 22.07 -3.00 45.05
N THR A 314 22.26 -3.74 43.96
CA THR A 314 23.54 -4.41 43.69
C THR A 314 23.75 -4.57 42.19
N ALA A 315 24.80 -3.93 41.71
CA ALA A 315 25.40 -4.14 40.41
C ALA A 315 26.32 -5.38 40.43
N ALA A 316 26.68 -5.79 39.21
CA ALA A 316 27.90 -6.52 38.79
C ALA A 316 27.80 -8.06 38.60
N ALA A 317 27.86 -8.39 37.30
CA ALA A 317 28.91 -9.18 36.66
C ALA A 317 28.92 -10.74 36.73
N ALA A 318 28.89 -11.29 35.51
CA ALA A 318 29.78 -12.32 34.97
C ALA A 318 29.61 -13.81 35.33
N ALA A 319 29.36 -14.56 34.26
CA ALA A 319 30.05 -15.78 33.82
C ALA A 319 29.62 -17.17 34.32
N ALA A 320 29.69 -18.08 33.35
CA ALA A 320 29.92 -19.53 33.40
C ALA A 320 28.70 -20.48 33.51
N ALA A 321 28.40 -21.13 32.37
CA ALA A 321 27.91 -22.51 32.27
C ALA A 321 29.03 -23.51 32.69
N PRO A 322 28.91 -24.86 32.58
CA PRO A 322 27.78 -25.72 32.16
C PRO A 322 27.56 -26.99 33.04
N SER A 323 26.47 -27.73 32.81
CA SER A 323 26.25 -29.18 33.10
C SER A 323 24.85 -29.51 32.53
N GLY A 324 24.58 -30.49 31.66
CA GLY A 324 25.15 -31.82 31.45
C GLY A 324 24.10 -32.86 31.90
N GLY A 325 23.38 -33.50 30.98
CA GLY A 325 22.45 -34.60 31.33
C GLY A 325 21.43 -35.00 30.26
N ASN A 326 21.78 -36.06 29.51
CA ASN A 326 20.98 -37.02 28.70
C ASN A 326 19.54 -37.31 29.22
N SER A 327 18.54 -37.81 28.47
CA SER A 327 18.52 -38.86 27.43
C SER A 327 17.08 -39.10 26.88
N GLY A 328 16.98 -39.67 25.66
CA GLY A 328 15.91 -40.60 25.21
C GLY A 328 14.90 -40.04 24.19
N ALA A 329 15.03 -40.22 22.86
CA ALA A 329 14.92 -41.42 22.01
C ALA A 329 13.47 -41.92 21.72
N ARG A 330 12.99 -41.71 20.47
CA ARG A 330 12.20 -42.63 19.60
C ARG A 330 11.81 -41.88 18.30
N SER A 331 12.39 -42.18 17.13
CA SER A 331 12.04 -43.24 16.15
C SER A 331 11.14 -42.74 15.00
N SER A 332 11.71 -42.68 13.80
CA SER A 332 11.07 -42.46 12.47
C SER A 332 10.18 -43.64 12.03
N PRO A 333 9.43 -43.53 10.90
CA PRO A 333 9.94 -43.83 9.53
C PRO A 333 9.40 -42.84 8.45
N ALA A 334 10.13 -42.37 7.42
CA ALA A 334 10.77 -43.00 6.24
C ALA A 334 9.82 -43.30 5.04
N LEU A 335 10.32 -42.92 3.85
CA LEU A 335 9.93 -43.24 2.45
C LEU A 335 8.99 -42.24 1.73
N CYS A 336 9.12 -41.88 0.45
CA CYS A 336 10.17 -41.83 -0.59
C CYS A 336 9.49 -41.24 -1.88
N PRO A 337 10.12 -41.10 -3.06
CA PRO A 337 10.26 -39.82 -3.77
C PRO A 337 9.36 -39.67 -5.02
N SER A 338 9.30 -38.46 -5.58
CA SER A 338 8.87 -38.28 -6.97
C SER A 338 9.77 -37.27 -7.67
N GLU A 339 10.58 -37.80 -8.56
CA GLU A 339 11.28 -37.12 -9.63
C GLU A 339 10.26 -36.72 -10.71
N PHE A 340 10.25 -35.46 -11.13
CA PHE A 340 9.86 -35.14 -12.50
C PHE A 340 10.67 -33.95 -13.02
N SER A 341 11.38 -34.25 -14.10
CA SER A 341 12.28 -33.40 -14.86
C SER A 341 11.58 -32.18 -15.44
N GLY A 342 12.21 -31.01 -15.31
CA GLY A 342 11.94 -29.86 -16.16
C GLY A 342 12.99 -29.76 -17.26
N PRO A 343 12.65 -29.18 -18.42
CA PRO A 343 13.62 -28.46 -19.21
C PRO A 343 13.25 -26.98 -19.40
N ASP A 344 14.30 -26.18 -19.31
CA ASP A 344 14.64 -25.03 -20.14
C ASP A 344 13.91 -23.69 -20.00
N ALA A 345 14.64 -22.78 -19.33
CA ALA A 345 15.13 -21.52 -19.90
C ALA A 345 14.19 -20.75 -20.82
N PHE A 346 13.52 -19.74 -20.26
CA PHE A 346 13.02 -18.59 -21.01
C PHE A 346 13.73 -17.31 -20.56
N GLN A 347 14.55 -16.78 -21.48
CA GLN A 347 14.97 -15.38 -21.52
C GLN A 347 13.71 -14.50 -21.49
N GLN A 348 13.60 -13.63 -20.49
CA GLN A 348 12.70 -12.48 -20.56
C GLN A 348 13.51 -11.27 -21.03
N ASP A 349 13.57 -11.12 -22.35
CA ASP A 349 13.79 -9.83 -22.99
C ASP A 349 12.63 -8.90 -22.61
N THR A 350 12.98 -7.70 -22.18
CA THR A 350 12.02 -6.60 -22.01
C THR A 350 11.70 -6.03 -23.39
N PRO A 351 10.45 -6.02 -23.85
CA PRO A 351 10.14 -5.35 -25.11
C PRO A 351 10.12 -3.84 -24.88
N PHE A 352 10.98 -3.19 -25.67
CA PHE A 352 10.96 -1.79 -26.01
C PHE A 352 9.54 -1.39 -26.46
N PHE A 353 8.90 -0.44 -25.77
CA PHE A 353 7.58 0.07 -26.17
C PHE A 353 7.70 0.78 -27.53
N SER A 354 7.22 0.12 -28.57
CA SER A 354 6.91 0.79 -29.84
C SER A 354 5.52 1.40 -29.73
N ARG A 355 5.46 2.72 -29.86
CA ARG A 355 4.25 3.54 -29.88
C ARG A 355 3.41 3.22 -31.13
N PRO A 356 2.16 2.75 -31.03
CA PRO A 356 1.25 2.80 -32.16
C PRO A 356 0.68 4.21 -32.23
N SER A 357 0.89 4.87 -33.37
CA SER A 357 0.12 6.06 -33.74
C SER A 357 -1.23 5.58 -34.27
N GLU A 358 -2.27 5.68 -33.47
CA GLU A 358 -3.66 5.62 -33.95
C GLU A 358 -4.33 6.96 -33.67
N GLU A 359 -4.86 7.55 -34.73
CA GLU A 359 -5.62 8.79 -34.77
C GLU A 359 -6.87 8.63 -33.89
N ILE A 360 -6.99 9.48 -32.87
CA ILE A 360 -8.19 9.58 -32.06
C ILE A 360 -9.16 10.49 -32.81
N GLU A 361 -10.21 9.91 -33.39
CA GLU A 361 -11.37 10.66 -33.86
C GLU A 361 -12.08 11.30 -32.65
N GLU A 362 -12.20 12.62 -32.72
CA GLU A 362 -12.79 13.51 -31.73
C GLU A 362 -14.33 13.41 -31.83
N ILE A 363 -14.95 12.67 -30.91
CA ILE A 363 -16.42 12.68 -30.73
C ILE A 363 -16.75 13.65 -29.60
N GLU A 364 -17.09 14.89 -29.97
CA GLU A 364 -17.79 15.83 -29.09
C GLU A 364 -19.24 15.37 -28.94
N GLU A 365 -19.60 14.80 -27.79
CA GLU A 365 -21.00 14.64 -27.40
C GLU A 365 -21.32 15.54 -26.21
N ILE A 366 -22.23 16.48 -26.47
CA ILE A 366 -22.67 17.57 -25.61
C ILE A 366 -23.54 17.01 -24.48
N TYR A 367 -23.09 17.13 -23.23
CA TYR A 367 -23.94 16.93 -22.05
C TYR A 367 -24.22 18.28 -21.39
N GLU A 368 -25.48 18.72 -21.43
CA GLU A 368 -25.94 19.90 -20.68
C GLU A 368 -26.11 19.60 -19.18
N PRO A 369 -25.72 20.53 -18.28
CA PRO A 369 -25.87 20.35 -16.85
C PRO A 369 -27.29 20.70 -16.38
N ARG A 370 -27.91 19.78 -15.62
CA ARG A 370 -29.15 20.02 -14.89
C ARG A 370 -28.95 21.07 -13.78
N LYS A 371 -29.81 22.10 -13.81
CA LYS A 371 -29.92 23.18 -12.83
C LYS A 371 -30.67 22.78 -11.54
N ASP A 372 -30.20 23.41 -10.45
CA ASP A 372 -30.88 23.83 -9.23
C ASP A 372 -31.34 22.80 -8.17
N ARG A 373 -30.70 22.88 -6.99
CA ARG A 373 -31.34 22.76 -5.68
C ARG A 373 -30.86 23.88 -4.75
N PRO A 374 -31.76 24.53 -3.99
CA PRO A 374 -31.40 25.65 -3.13
C PRO A 374 -30.76 25.16 -1.82
N ASN A 375 -29.71 25.87 -1.43
CA ASN A 375 -28.90 25.65 -0.24
C ASN A 375 -29.56 26.34 0.95
N ASN A 376 -30.03 25.58 1.95
CA ASN A 376 -30.56 26.14 3.19
C ASN A 376 -29.42 26.52 4.13
N GLY A 377 -29.51 27.75 4.63
CA GLY A 377 -28.47 28.45 5.39
C GLY A 377 -27.92 27.67 6.57
N ARG A 378 -26.59 27.53 6.58
CA ARG A 378 -25.81 27.23 7.77
C ARG A 378 -24.98 28.47 8.07
N GLU A 379 -25.26 29.10 9.21
CA GLU A 379 -24.48 30.20 9.75
C GLU A 379 -23.03 29.77 9.90
N THR A 380 -22.14 30.41 9.15
CA THR A 380 -20.69 30.21 9.21
C THR A 380 -20.15 30.91 10.45
N VAL A 381 -19.49 30.13 11.31
CA VAL A 381 -18.74 30.62 12.48
C VAL A 381 -17.70 31.65 12.02
N PRO A 382 -17.71 32.89 12.55
CA PRO A 382 -16.74 33.92 12.20
C PRO A 382 -15.33 33.46 12.61
N GLY A 383 -14.40 33.39 11.64
CA GLY A 383 -12.99 33.02 11.86
C GLY A 383 -12.51 31.85 11.00
N MET A 384 -13.37 30.89 10.66
CA MET A 384 -12.99 29.78 9.76
C MET A 384 -12.89 30.19 8.30
N ALA A 385 -13.66 31.19 7.87
CA ALA A 385 -13.64 31.69 6.50
C ALA A 385 -12.31 32.38 6.14
N GLU A 386 -11.70 33.09 7.10
CA GLU A 386 -10.41 33.75 6.91
C GLU A 386 -9.25 32.75 6.90
N ILE A 387 -9.30 31.71 7.74
CA ILE A 387 -8.34 30.61 7.73
C ILE A 387 -8.44 29.82 6.40
N TYR A 388 -9.65 29.55 5.92
CA TYR A 388 -9.86 28.91 4.62
C TYR A 388 -9.40 29.79 3.46
N ALA A 389 -9.61 31.10 3.52
CA ALA A 389 -9.13 32.04 2.51
C ALA A 389 -7.60 32.11 2.48
N ALA A 390 -6.94 32.14 3.65
CA ALA A 390 -5.49 32.12 3.76
C ALA A 390 -4.87 30.80 3.26
N TRP A 391 -5.49 29.66 3.58
CA TRP A 391 -5.08 28.35 3.04
C TRP A 391 -5.28 28.26 1.53
N LYS A 392 -6.39 28.81 1.02
CA LYS A 392 -6.68 28.84 -0.43
C LYS A 392 -5.69 29.72 -1.20
N GLU A 393 -5.28 30.85 -0.63
CA GLU A 393 -4.21 31.69 -1.18
C GLU A 393 -2.84 30.99 -1.12
N LEU A 394 -2.49 30.32 -0.02
CA LEU A 394 -1.24 29.56 0.11
C LEU A 394 -1.17 28.41 -0.91
N CYS A 395 -2.27 27.68 -1.10
CA CYS A 395 -2.38 26.64 -2.13
C CYS A 395 -2.38 27.22 -3.55
N ARG A 396 -2.89 28.43 -3.76
CA ARG A 396 -2.82 29.12 -5.06
C ARG A 396 -1.40 29.53 -5.40
N PHE A 397 -0.65 30.10 -4.43
CA PHE A 397 0.75 30.48 -4.62
C PHE A 397 1.64 29.25 -4.89
N SER A 398 1.41 28.11 -4.22
CA SER A 398 2.12 26.88 -4.54
C SER A 398 1.74 26.33 -5.92
N GLN A 399 0.47 26.41 -6.32
CA GLN A 399 0.01 26.00 -7.65
C GLN A 399 0.57 26.88 -8.77
N GLU A 400 0.62 28.20 -8.61
CA GLU A 400 1.20 29.10 -9.61
C GLU A 400 2.72 28.91 -9.75
N SER A 401 3.43 28.66 -8.63
CA SER A 401 4.85 28.25 -8.65
C SER A 401 5.07 26.93 -9.38
N LEU A 402 4.22 25.92 -9.09
CA LEU A 402 4.27 24.60 -9.74
C LEU A 402 3.88 24.64 -11.22
N ILE A 403 2.99 25.53 -11.66
CA ILE A 403 2.62 25.69 -13.09
C ILE A 403 3.75 26.34 -13.89
N VAL A 404 4.44 27.33 -13.32
CA VAL A 404 5.62 27.96 -13.93
C VAL A 404 6.78 26.95 -14.00
N GLU A 405 6.95 26.14 -12.96
CA GLU A 405 7.90 25.02 -12.97
C GLU A 405 7.51 23.95 -14.00
N ARG A 406 6.24 23.52 -14.06
CA ARG A 406 5.75 22.52 -15.03
C ARG A 406 6.08 22.89 -16.47
N ARG A 407 5.74 24.11 -16.92
CA ARG A 407 6.05 24.53 -18.30
C ARG A 407 7.56 24.60 -18.56
N ARG A 408 8.34 24.92 -17.52
CA ARG A 408 9.80 24.97 -17.59
C ARG A 408 10.41 23.57 -17.62
N TYR A 409 9.87 22.61 -16.87
CA TYR A 409 10.25 21.20 -16.87
C TYR A 409 9.82 20.51 -18.17
N GLU A 410 8.60 20.73 -18.66
CA GLU A 410 8.14 20.22 -19.96
C GLU A 410 9.00 20.76 -21.10
N ALA A 411 9.32 22.07 -21.10
CA ALA A 411 10.24 22.66 -22.08
C ALA A 411 11.67 22.12 -21.94
N MET A 412 12.13 21.85 -20.71
CA MET A 412 13.45 21.30 -20.47
C MET A 412 13.53 19.83 -20.90
N ILE A 413 12.54 19.00 -20.60
CA ILE A 413 12.44 17.60 -21.07
C ILE A 413 12.39 17.57 -22.61
N TYR A 414 11.60 18.46 -23.23
CA TYR A 414 11.51 18.60 -24.68
C TYR A 414 12.86 19.00 -25.31
N GLU A 415 13.54 20.02 -24.77
CA GLU A 415 14.85 20.44 -25.28
C GLU A 415 15.96 19.42 -24.98
N LEU A 416 15.94 18.75 -23.82
CA LEU A 416 16.88 17.65 -23.52
C LEU A 416 16.66 16.43 -24.41
N GLY A 417 15.41 16.14 -24.79
CA GLY A 417 15.07 15.12 -25.76
C GLY A 417 15.57 15.47 -27.16
N LYS A 418 15.34 16.71 -27.59
CA LYS A 418 15.81 17.26 -28.87
C LYS A 418 17.34 17.30 -28.98
N LEU A 419 18.04 17.53 -27.87
CA LEU A 419 19.51 17.55 -27.81
C LEU A 419 20.13 16.14 -27.73
N GLY A 420 19.34 15.08 -27.65
CA GLY A 420 19.83 13.71 -27.45
C GLY A 420 20.44 13.45 -26.07
N ALA A 421 20.45 14.46 -25.19
CA ALA A 421 21.03 14.40 -23.85
C ALA A 421 20.29 13.39 -22.96
N LEU A 422 18.97 13.28 -23.08
CA LEU A 422 18.19 12.24 -22.41
C LEU A 422 18.65 10.84 -22.84
N THR A 423 18.88 10.61 -24.13
CA THR A 423 19.39 9.33 -24.65
C THR A 423 20.76 8.98 -24.08
N ASP A 424 21.64 9.97 -23.91
CA ASP A 424 22.97 9.77 -23.34
C ASP A 424 22.94 9.52 -21.83
N ILE A 425 22.02 10.17 -21.10
CA ILE A 425 21.75 9.89 -19.68
C ILE A 425 21.24 8.45 -19.54
N PHE A 426 20.24 8.03 -20.32
CA PHE A 426 19.73 6.65 -20.32
C PHE A 426 20.82 5.63 -20.66
N LYS A 427 21.68 5.91 -21.65
CA LYS A 427 22.81 5.02 -21.97
C LYS A 427 23.82 4.93 -20.82
N ARG A 428 24.09 6.03 -20.12
CA ARG A 428 24.99 6.05 -18.97
C ARG A 428 24.41 5.25 -17.80
N GLU A 429 23.13 5.44 -17.49
CA GLU A 429 22.43 4.71 -16.44
C GLU A 429 22.37 3.21 -16.75
N GLN A 430 22.03 2.83 -18.00
CA GLN A 430 22.07 1.43 -18.43
C GLN A 430 23.46 0.80 -18.28
N ARG A 431 24.54 1.54 -18.57
CA ARG A 431 25.91 1.06 -18.37
C ARG A 431 26.21 0.84 -16.89
N GLN A 432 25.82 1.78 -16.03
CA GLN A 432 25.99 1.65 -14.57
C GLN A 432 25.20 0.46 -14.02
N HIS A 433 23.94 0.30 -14.43
CA HIS A 433 23.09 -0.81 -14.02
C HIS A 433 23.66 -2.16 -14.49
N ARG A 434 24.16 -2.26 -15.73
CA ARG A 434 24.88 -3.46 -16.20
C ARG A 434 26.11 -3.75 -15.35
N MET A 435 26.93 -2.75 -15.05
CA MET A 435 28.12 -2.93 -14.19
C MET A 435 27.76 -3.41 -12.78
N LEU A 436 26.73 -2.83 -12.16
CA LEU A 436 26.26 -3.24 -10.83
C LEU A 436 25.73 -4.67 -10.85
N ARG A 437 24.94 -5.03 -11.86
CA ARG A 437 24.44 -6.39 -12.03
C ARG A 437 25.56 -7.41 -12.16
N THR A 438 26.56 -7.15 -13.00
CA THR A 438 27.73 -8.03 -13.14
C THR A 438 28.52 -8.18 -11.83
N LYS A 439 28.68 -7.09 -11.06
CA LYS A 439 29.32 -7.16 -9.74
C LYS A 439 28.51 -8.03 -8.78
N LEU A 440 27.20 -7.86 -8.74
CA LEU A 440 26.31 -8.60 -7.85
C LEU A 440 26.27 -10.09 -8.22
N GLU A 441 26.19 -10.42 -9.51
CA GLU A 441 26.29 -11.79 -10.02
C GLU A 441 27.66 -12.42 -9.65
N SER A 442 28.76 -11.68 -9.79
CA SER A 442 30.10 -12.17 -9.42
C SER A 442 30.25 -12.42 -7.91
N GLN A 443 29.66 -11.57 -7.08
CA GLN A 443 29.66 -11.74 -5.62
C GLN A 443 28.83 -12.96 -5.23
N TRP A 444 27.65 -13.11 -5.82
CA TRP A 444 26.78 -14.25 -5.56
C TRP A 444 27.41 -15.59 -5.97
N LEU A 445 28.09 -15.63 -7.12
CA LEU A 445 28.84 -16.82 -7.54
C LEU A 445 29.97 -17.17 -6.57
N LYS A 446 30.68 -16.15 -6.04
CA LYS A 446 31.72 -16.35 -5.04
C LYS A 446 31.16 -16.92 -3.74
N GLU A 447 30.06 -16.36 -3.24
CA GLU A 447 29.37 -16.85 -2.04
C GLU A 447 28.86 -18.28 -2.20
N LEU A 448 28.32 -18.64 -3.38
CA LEU A 448 27.93 -20.01 -3.70
C LEU A 448 29.11 -20.98 -3.69
N GLU A 449 30.26 -20.57 -4.21
CA GLU A 449 31.46 -21.40 -4.22
C GLU A 449 32.04 -21.59 -2.81
N ASP A 450 32.09 -20.52 -2.02
CA ASP A 450 32.48 -20.58 -0.60
C ASP A 450 31.56 -21.53 0.19
N LEU A 451 30.25 -21.50 -0.07
CA LEU A 451 29.29 -22.43 0.53
C LEU A 451 29.54 -23.87 0.11
N ARG A 452 29.76 -24.14 -1.19
CA ARG A 452 30.10 -25.48 -1.70
C ARG A 452 31.38 -26.02 -1.06
N GLN A 453 32.41 -25.19 -0.94
CA GLN A 453 33.68 -25.58 -0.34
C GLN A 453 33.52 -25.87 1.16
N SER A 454 32.74 -25.06 1.88
CA SER A 454 32.42 -25.29 3.29
C SER A 454 31.64 -26.60 3.53
N LEU A 455 30.76 -26.99 2.60
CA LEU A 455 30.03 -28.25 2.66
C LEU A 455 30.94 -29.44 2.35
N ALA A 456 31.82 -29.31 1.36
CA ALA A 456 32.80 -30.34 1.00
C ALA A 456 33.83 -30.60 2.13
N ASP A 457 34.22 -29.59 2.89
CA ASP A 457 35.14 -29.76 4.02
C ASP A 457 34.46 -30.41 5.23
N LYS A 458 33.15 -30.18 5.43
CA LYS A 458 32.37 -30.83 6.48
C LYS A 458 32.17 -32.32 6.22
N THR A 459 31.98 -32.73 4.97
CA THR A 459 31.85 -34.16 4.62
C THR A 459 33.17 -34.92 4.84
N LYS A 460 34.32 -34.30 4.55
CA LYS A 460 35.64 -34.89 4.82
C LYS A 460 35.94 -35.06 6.32
N LYS A 461 35.54 -34.10 7.17
CA LYS A 461 35.74 -34.18 8.63
C LYS A 461 34.78 -35.15 9.33
N GLY A 462 33.63 -35.47 8.73
CA GLY A 462 32.69 -36.47 9.25
C GLY A 462 33.18 -37.91 9.08
N TRP A 463 33.94 -38.20 8.02
CA TRP A 463 34.42 -39.55 7.72
C TRP A 463 35.55 -40.03 8.65
N HIS A 464 36.40 -39.13 9.16
CA HIS A 464 37.50 -39.49 10.08
C HIS A 464 37.08 -39.71 11.54
N ARG A 465 35.79 -39.67 11.87
CA ARG A 465 35.27 -39.97 13.22
C ARG A 465 34.57 -41.33 13.33
N TRP A 466 34.47 -42.07 12.23
CA TRP A 466 33.77 -43.36 12.17
C TRP A 466 34.67 -44.54 11.78
N TRP A 467 35.98 -44.30 11.66
CA TRP A 467 37.06 -45.27 11.62
C TRP A 467 38.06 -44.87 12.68
#